data_AF-A0AA43IBN8-F1
#
_entry.id   AF-A0AA43IBN8-F1
#
_cell.length_a   1.000
_cell.length_b   1.000
_cell.length_c   1.000
_cell.angle_alpha   90.00
_cell.angle_beta   90.00
_cell.angle_gamma   90.00
#
_symmetry.space_group_name_H-M   'P 1'
#
loop_
_entity.id
_entity.type
_entity.pdbx_description
1 polymer ?
#
loop_
_entity_poly.entity_id
_entity_poly.type
_entity_poly.pdbx_seq_one_letter_code
_entity_poly.pdbx_strand_id
1 'polypeptide(L)'
;MDNQNLTNVLALASVITVFVLAGIQFVKVSVNVPKNMLPLIGFVIGLLIGIVAYPFTDLDITLRLWSGALAGLSATGLFELAYNRVKLLPTGFGWWVFFCFLRNAGFRNRLTVFVSSLPKRRYKSRIS
;
A
#
# COMPACT_ATOMS: atom_id res chain seq x y z
N MET A 1 -14.23 -26.07 10.50
CA MET A 1 -14.99 -24.83 10.31
C MET A 1 -14.15 -23.92 9.45
N ASP A 2 -14.42 -23.89 8.15
CA ASP A 2 -13.67 -23.03 7.24
C ASP A 2 -14.09 -21.58 7.47
N ASN A 3 -13.11 -20.71 7.71
CA ASN A 3 -13.32 -19.30 8.04
C ASN A 3 -13.75 -18.51 6.79
N GLN A 4 -14.96 -18.77 6.28
CA GLN A 4 -15.56 -18.07 5.14
C GLN A 4 -15.54 -16.54 5.33
N ASN A 5 -15.65 -16.10 6.58
CA ASN A 5 -15.55 -14.68 6.96
C ASN A 5 -14.21 -14.05 6.59
N LEU A 6 -13.09 -14.76 6.77
CA LEU A 6 -11.75 -14.23 6.42
C LEU A 6 -11.60 -14.10 4.91
N THR A 7 -12.02 -15.10 4.16
CA THR A 7 -12.00 -15.06 2.69
C THR A 7 -12.75 -13.84 2.16
N ASN A 8 -13.92 -13.55 2.72
CA ASN A 8 -14.73 -12.40 2.34
C ASN A 8 -14.07 -11.05 2.71
N VAL A 9 -13.42 -10.96 3.87
CA VAL A 9 -12.67 -9.75 4.29
C VAL A 9 -11.51 -9.45 3.35
N LEU A 10 -10.71 -10.46 3.02
CA LEU A 10 -9.55 -10.30 2.13
C LEU A 10 -9.97 -10.02 0.68
N ALA A 11 -11.04 -10.67 0.21
CA ALA A 11 -11.61 -10.40 -1.11
C ALA A 11 -12.06 -8.94 -1.22
N LEU A 12 -12.85 -8.44 -0.26
CA LEU A 12 -13.29 -7.05 -0.22
C LEU A 12 -12.11 -6.07 -0.12
N ALA A 13 -11.09 -6.41 0.68
CA ALA A 13 -9.93 -5.54 0.86
C ALA A 13 -9.20 -5.32 -0.47
N SER A 14 -8.99 -6.39 -1.24
CA SER A 14 -8.33 -6.31 -2.54
C SER A 14 -9.05 -5.37 -3.52
N VAL A 15 -10.38 -5.40 -3.56
CA VAL A 15 -11.17 -4.54 -4.45
C VAL A 15 -11.12 -3.09 -3.98
N ILE A 16 -11.22 -2.86 -2.68
CA ILE A 16 -11.23 -1.51 -2.10
C ILE A 16 -9.85 -0.83 -2.18
N THR A 17 -8.74 -1.59 -2.19
CA THR A 17 -7.38 -1.02 -2.22
C THR A 17 -7.15 -0.01 -3.35
N VAL A 18 -7.74 -0.23 -4.53
CA VAL A 18 -7.60 0.68 -5.68
C VAL A 18 -8.23 2.04 -5.39
N PHE A 19 -9.39 2.06 -4.73
CA PHE A 19 -10.06 3.29 -4.33
C PHE A 19 -9.31 4.00 -3.20
N VAL A 20 -8.75 3.26 -2.25
CA VAL A 20 -7.92 3.84 -1.18
C VAL A 20 -6.66 4.49 -1.77
N LEU A 21 -5.98 3.82 -2.71
CA LEU A 21 -4.82 4.38 -3.42
C LEU A 21 -5.18 5.66 -4.15
N ALA A 22 -6.30 5.67 -4.89
CA ALA A 22 -6.78 6.87 -5.57
C ALA A 22 -7.08 8.02 -4.59
N GLY A 23 -7.72 7.72 -3.45
CA GLY A 23 -7.99 8.70 -2.39
C GLY A 23 -6.71 9.30 -1.79
N ILE A 24 -5.71 8.46 -1.51
CA ILE A 24 -4.41 8.93 -1.01
C ILE A 24 -3.70 9.80 -2.06
N GLN A 25 -3.75 9.41 -3.32
CA GLN A 25 -3.18 10.18 -4.43
C GLN A 25 -3.83 11.57 -4.51
N PHE A 26 -5.15 11.64 -4.39
CA PHE A 26 -5.90 12.89 -4.39
C PHE A 26 -5.50 13.81 -3.24
N VAL A 27 -5.38 13.28 -2.02
CA VAL A 27 -4.97 14.06 -0.84
C VAL A 27 -3.56 14.62 -1.00
N LYS A 28 -2.62 13.84 -1.55
CA LYS A 28 -1.23 14.30 -1.80
C LYS A 28 -1.15 15.44 -2.81
N VAL A 29 -2.05 15.46 -3.79
CA VAL A 29 -2.09 16.52 -4.81
C VAL A 29 -2.80 17.76 -4.28
N SER A 30 -3.81 17.59 -3.44
CA SER A 30 -4.60 18.69 -2.88
C SER A 30 -3.88 19.42 -1.73
N VAL A 31 -3.12 18.70 -0.90
CA VAL A 31 -2.49 19.26 0.31
C VAL A 31 -1.02 18.88 0.37
N ASN A 32 -0.14 19.84 0.72
CA ASN A 32 1.28 19.57 0.96
C ASN A 32 1.47 18.88 2.32
N VAL A 33 1.21 17.57 2.38
CA VAL A 33 1.21 16.79 3.62
C VAL A 33 2.63 16.34 3.99
N PRO A 34 3.08 16.53 5.24
CA PRO A 34 4.35 15.99 5.70
C PRO A 34 4.34 14.46 5.66
N LYS A 35 5.44 13.89 5.14
CA LYS A 35 5.61 12.45 4.90
C LYS A 35 5.34 11.53 6.11
N ASN A 36 5.36 12.05 7.34
CA ASN A 36 5.11 11.26 8.56
C ASN A 36 3.62 10.93 8.80
N MET A 37 2.70 11.70 8.24
CA MET A 37 1.26 11.55 8.49
C MET A 37 0.53 10.74 7.39
N LEU A 38 1.23 10.43 6.29
CA LEU A 38 0.65 9.74 5.14
C LEU A 38 0.00 8.39 5.51
N PRO A 39 0.58 7.54 6.38
CA PRO A 39 -0.06 6.27 6.74
C PRO A 39 -1.28 6.42 7.63
N LEU A 40 -1.28 7.41 8.52
CA LEU A 40 -2.44 7.69 9.36
C LEU A 40 -3.62 8.17 8.49
N ILE A 41 -3.33 9.00 7.49
CA ILE A 41 -4.33 9.46 6.52
C ILE A 41 -4.85 8.29 5.69
N GLY A 42 -3.99 7.39 5.22
CA GLY A 42 -4.45 6.20 4.48
C GLY A 42 -5.28 5.24 5.33
N PHE A 43 -4.97 5.11 6.63
CA PHE A 43 -5.79 4.35 7.56
C PHE A 43 -7.20 4.94 7.70
N VAL A 44 -7.29 6.26 7.92
CA VAL A 44 -8.58 6.96 8.04
C VAL A 44 -9.37 6.87 6.74
N ILE A 45 -8.73 7.08 5.59
CA ILE A 45 -9.37 6.95 4.27
C ILE A 45 -9.86 5.51 4.04
N GLY A 46 -9.05 4.50 4.37
CA GLY A 46 -9.44 3.10 4.27
C GLY A 46 -10.66 2.75 5.12
N LEU A 47 -10.73 3.32 6.33
CA LEU A 47 -11.85 3.15 7.25
C LEU A 47 -13.13 3.81 6.74
N LEU A 48 -13.04 5.04 6.21
CA LEU A 48 -14.17 5.75 5.60
C LEU A 48 -14.70 5.00 4.38
N ILE A 49 -13.81 4.52 3.49
CA ILE A 49 -14.23 3.77 2.30
C ILE A 49 -14.85 2.42 2.69
N GLY A 50 -14.34 1.75 3.73
CA GLY A 50 -14.94 0.52 4.26
C GLY A 50 -16.39 0.71 4.76
N ILE A 51 -16.71 1.88 5.34
CA ILE A 51 -18.08 2.21 5.77
C ILE A 51 -18.96 2.54 4.55
N VAL A 52 -18.46 3.35 3.61
CA VAL A 52 -19.19 3.74 2.40
C VAL A 52 -19.43 2.55 1.46
N ALA A 53 -18.63 1.48 1.57
CA ALA A 53 -18.81 0.25 0.81
C ALA A 53 -20.04 -0.59 1.20
N TYR A 54 -20.97 -0.02 1.99
CA TYR A 54 -22.22 -0.67 2.35
C TYR A 54 -23.08 -1.22 1.20
N PRO A 55 -23.20 -0.57 0.03
CA PRO A 55 -24.04 -1.07 -1.04
C PRO A 55 -23.40 -2.22 -1.82
N PHE A 56 -22.13 -2.55 -1.61
CA PHE A 56 -21.43 -3.57 -2.40
C PHE A 56 -21.45 -4.97 -1.78
N THR A 57 -21.65 -5.08 -0.47
CA THR A 57 -21.57 -6.37 0.24
C THR A 57 -22.41 -6.35 1.52
N ASP A 58 -22.95 -7.50 1.92
CA ASP A 58 -23.73 -7.72 3.15
C ASP A 58 -22.88 -8.28 4.32
N LEU A 59 -21.63 -7.84 4.46
CA LEU A 59 -20.75 -8.24 5.56
C LEU A 59 -21.05 -7.52 6.88
N ASP A 60 -20.69 -8.08 8.04
CA ASP A 60 -20.77 -7.34 9.30
C ASP A 60 -19.93 -6.06 9.26
N ILE A 61 -20.40 -5.00 9.94
CA ILE A 61 -19.73 -3.69 9.98
C ILE A 61 -18.28 -3.83 10.46
N THR A 62 -18.03 -4.72 11.42
CA THR A 62 -16.69 -4.98 11.99
C THR A 62 -15.74 -5.50 10.92
N LEU A 63 -16.18 -6.47 10.12
CA LEU A 63 -15.38 -7.09 9.07
C LEU A 63 -15.07 -6.11 7.93
N ARG A 64 -16.00 -5.20 7.61
CA ARG A 64 -15.79 -4.16 6.60
C ARG A 64 -14.77 -3.11 7.05
N LEU A 65 -14.86 -2.69 8.31
CA LEU A 65 -13.89 -1.79 8.93
C LEU A 65 -12.48 -2.38 8.89
N TRP A 66 -12.33 -3.66 9.25
CA TRP A 66 -11.05 -4.36 9.18
C TRP A 66 -10.53 -4.52 7.75
N SER A 67 -11.41 -4.85 6.81
CA SER A 67 -11.08 -4.92 5.38
C SER A 67 -10.51 -3.59 4.86
N GLY A 68 -11.19 -2.48 5.17
CA GLY A 68 -10.77 -1.13 4.78
C GLY A 68 -9.50 -0.66 5.50
N ALA A 69 -9.36 -0.95 6.78
CA ALA A 69 -8.15 -0.65 7.56
C ALA A 69 -6.91 -1.36 7.00
N LEU A 70 -7.01 -2.65 6.71
CA LEU A 70 -5.91 -3.45 6.14
C LEU A 70 -5.55 -2.98 4.71
N ALA A 71 -6.55 -2.61 3.91
CA ALA A 71 -6.36 -1.99 2.61
C ALA A 71 -5.62 -0.65 2.70
N GLY A 72 -5.99 0.22 3.65
CA GLY A 72 -5.38 1.54 3.83
C GLY A 72 -3.94 1.51 4.35
N LEU A 73 -3.63 0.61 5.27
CA LEU A 73 -2.29 0.43 5.81
C LEU A 73 -1.35 -0.18 4.75
N SER A 74 -1.81 -1.15 3.97
CA SER A 74 -1.02 -1.75 2.88
C SER A 74 -0.77 -0.77 1.72
N ALA A 75 -1.73 0.13 1.43
CA ALA A 75 -1.61 1.14 0.38
C ALA A 75 -0.59 2.25 0.68
N THR A 76 -0.33 2.56 1.95
CA THR A 76 0.50 3.71 2.36
C THR A 76 1.96 3.37 2.65
N GLY A 77 2.34 2.09 2.62
CA GLY A 77 3.74 1.69 2.79
C GLY A 77 4.31 2.07 4.15
N LEU A 78 3.65 1.68 5.25
CA LEU A 78 4.12 1.89 6.64
C LEU A 78 5.61 1.56 6.85
N PHE A 79 6.12 0.61 6.07
CA PHE A 79 7.50 0.17 6.11
C PHE A 79 8.51 1.28 5.77
N GLU A 80 8.18 2.26 4.92
CA GLU A 80 9.13 3.33 4.59
C GLU A 80 9.25 4.39 5.69
N LEU A 81 8.18 4.62 6.45
CA LEU A 81 8.21 5.56 7.58
C LEU A 81 8.84 4.94 8.84
N ALA A 82 8.56 3.67 9.12
CA ALA A 82 9.09 2.98 10.28
C ALA A 82 10.64 2.95 10.26
N TYR A 83 11.23 2.81 9.07
CA TYR A 83 12.68 2.75 8.89
C TYR A 83 13.38 4.11 8.76
N ASN A 84 12.65 5.24 8.66
CA ASN A 84 13.28 6.57 8.59
C ASN A 84 13.97 6.99 9.92
N ARG A 85 13.83 6.20 11.00
CA ARG A 85 14.58 6.34 12.25
C ARG A 85 15.92 5.58 12.26
N VAL A 86 16.08 4.58 11.39
CA VAL A 86 17.29 3.76 11.28
C VAL A 86 18.06 4.21 10.04
N LYS A 87 19.09 5.05 10.25
CA LYS A 87 19.77 5.83 9.20
C LYS A 87 20.60 5.01 8.18
N LEU A 88 20.34 3.71 7.98
CA LEU A 88 21.21 2.82 7.19
C LEU A 88 20.50 1.70 6.40
N LEU A 89 19.36 1.94 5.74
CA LEU A 89 18.90 1.01 4.70
C LEU A 89 18.49 1.73 3.41
N PRO A 90 18.94 1.24 2.24
CA PRO A 90 18.73 1.89 0.96
C PRO A 90 17.23 1.92 0.62
N THR A 91 16.81 3.05 0.06
CA THR A 91 15.45 3.39 -0.40
C THR A 91 14.96 2.49 -1.55
N GLY A 92 14.82 1.17 -1.30
CA GLY A 92 14.45 0.17 -2.30
C GLY A 92 13.52 -0.94 -1.79
N PHE A 93 13.08 -0.88 -0.53
CA PHE A 93 12.26 -1.94 0.07
C PHE A 93 10.77 -1.88 -0.37
N GLY A 94 10.20 -0.68 -0.56
CA GLY A 94 8.83 -0.54 -1.07
C GLY A 94 8.67 -1.09 -2.49
N TRP A 95 9.70 -0.91 -3.32
CA TRP A 95 9.76 -1.52 -4.64
C TRP A 95 9.85 -3.04 -4.58
N TRP A 96 10.61 -3.61 -3.65
CA TRP A 96 10.75 -5.07 -3.51
C TRP A 96 9.45 -5.77 -3.13
N VAL A 97 8.64 -5.21 -2.21
CA VAL A 97 7.34 -5.80 -1.82
C VAL A 97 6.33 -5.68 -2.95
N PHE A 98 6.28 -4.54 -3.64
CA PHE A 98 5.45 -4.35 -4.83
C PHE A 98 5.87 -5.29 -5.98
N PHE A 99 7.17 -5.49 -6.19
CA PHE A 99 7.72 -6.42 -7.18
C PHE A 99 7.43 -7.88 -6.83
N CYS A 100 7.49 -8.26 -5.55
CA CYS A 100 7.11 -9.59 -5.08
C CYS A 100 5.60 -9.85 -5.23
N PHE A 101 4.76 -8.86 -4.96
CA PHE A 101 3.31 -8.96 -5.19
C PHE A 101 2.97 -9.04 -6.68
N LEU A 102 3.60 -8.23 -7.54
CA LEU A 102 3.46 -8.34 -9.00
C LEU A 102 3.98 -9.67 -9.56
N ARG A 103 5.01 -10.25 -8.93
CA ARG A 103 5.53 -11.58 -9.31
C ARG A 103 4.53 -12.69 -8.99
N ASN A 104 3.73 -12.55 -7.92
CA ASN A 104 2.69 -13.52 -7.55
C ASN A 104 1.40 -13.33 -8.37
N ALA A 105 1.13 -12.12 -8.87
CA ALA A 105 -0.04 -11.78 -9.68
C ALA A 105 0.08 -12.12 -11.19
N GLY A 106 1.02 -13.00 -11.58
CA GLY A 106 1.10 -13.52 -12.96
C GLY A 106 1.65 -12.57 -14.03
N PHE A 107 2.17 -11.39 -13.68
CA PHE A 107 2.61 -10.36 -14.62
C PHE A 107 4.10 -10.49 -15.05
N ARG A 108 4.50 -11.69 -15.44
CA ARG A 108 5.91 -12.08 -15.63
C ARG A 108 6.62 -11.41 -16.82
N ASN A 109 5.88 -11.00 -17.86
CA ASN A 109 6.48 -10.52 -19.12
C ASN A 109 6.68 -9.00 -19.24
N ARG A 110 6.32 -8.19 -18.24
CA ARG A 110 6.43 -6.71 -18.31
C ARG A 110 7.45 -6.09 -17.34
N LEU A 111 8.16 -6.91 -16.57
CA LEU A 111 9.13 -6.47 -15.55
C LEU A 111 10.54 -6.21 -16.11
N THR A 112 10.89 -6.81 -17.26
CA THR A 112 12.21 -6.62 -17.89
C THR A 112 12.40 -5.22 -18.48
N VAL A 113 11.33 -4.59 -18.98
CA VAL A 113 11.41 -3.24 -19.56
C VAL A 113 11.52 -2.15 -18.49
N PHE A 114 11.05 -2.40 -17.26
CA PHE A 114 11.12 -1.40 -16.20
C PHE A 114 12.50 -1.38 -15.50
N VAL A 115 13.15 -2.53 -15.34
CA VAL A 115 14.48 -2.62 -14.70
C VAL A 115 15.55 -1.86 -15.49
N SER A 116 15.43 -1.75 -16.82
CA SER A 116 16.39 -1.02 -17.66
C SER A 116 16.25 0.51 -17.60
N SER A 117 15.17 1.06 -17.05
CA SER A 117 14.96 2.51 -16.89
C SER A 117 15.37 3.06 -15.52
N LEU A 118 15.95 2.23 -14.63
CA LEU A 118 16.44 2.71 -13.34
C LEU A 118 17.73 3.54 -13.54
N PRO A 119 17.78 4.80 -13.10
CA PRO A 119 18.99 5.59 -13.18
C PRO A 119 20.09 4.95 -12.32
N LYS A 120 21.22 4.59 -12.95
CA LYS A 120 22.44 4.12 -12.26
C LYS A 120 22.88 5.18 -11.25
N ARG A 121 22.48 5.06 -9.98
CA ARG A 121 23.04 5.89 -8.91
C ARG A 121 24.49 5.47 -8.69
N ARG A 122 25.41 6.31 -9.16
CA ARG A 122 26.84 6.24 -8.84
C ARG A 122 27.03 6.28 -7.32
N TYR A 123 27.43 5.16 -6.73
CA TYR A 123 27.93 5.11 -5.36
C TYR A 123 29.34 5.73 -5.36
N LYS A 124 29.46 6.97 -4.85
CA LYS A 124 30.74 7.68 -4.72
C LYS A 124 31.41 7.20 -3.43
N SER A 125 32.47 6.39 -3.57
CA SER A 125 33.38 6.04 -2.49
C SER A 125 34.00 7.30 -1.90
N ARG A 126 33.82 7.48 -0.59
CA ARG A 126 34.59 8.45 0.20
C ARG A 126 35.03 7.74 1.49
N ILE A 127 36.15 7.05 1.39
CA ILE A 127 36.99 6.67 2.53
C ILE A 127 38.38 7.16 2.14
N SER A 128 38.82 8.22 2.81
CA SER A 128 40.20 8.67 2.89
C SER A 128 40.60 8.61 4.35
#